data_AF-B8XGZ8-F1
#
_entry.id   AF-B8XGZ8-F1
#
_cell.length_a   1.000
_cell.length_b   1.000
_cell.length_c   1.000
_cell.angle_alpha   90.00
_cell.angle_beta   90.00
_cell.angle_gamma   90.00
#
_symmetry.space_group_name_H-M   'P 1'
#
loop_
_entity.id
_entity.type
_entity.pdbx_description
1 polymer ?
#
loop_
_entity_poly.entity_id
_entity_poly.type
_entity_poly.pdbx_seq_one_letter_code
_entity_poly.pdbx_strand_id
1 'polypeptide(L)'
;MANVQVIFVAYIAVIAFSMVYGDDYKPFGEHNSYYGCKKQTDEFCNKICKLHLAKKGGFCHQPAPFVELCKCLDIDYDNTYFLKAMEKQCPKLKGNVN
;
A
#
# COMPACT_ATOMS: atom_id res chain seq x y z
N MET A 1 -31.96 15.97 19.60
CA MET A 1 -30.81 16.40 18.78
C MET A 1 -29.48 15.71 19.17
N ALA A 2 -29.29 15.27 20.43
CA ALA A 2 -28.07 14.55 20.83
C ALA A 2 -27.80 13.22 20.08
N ASN A 3 -28.84 12.44 19.76
CA ASN A 3 -28.67 11.13 19.09
C ASN A 3 -28.02 11.21 17.70
N VAL A 4 -28.28 12.27 16.93
CA VAL A 4 -27.73 12.39 15.57
C VAL A 4 -26.23 12.71 15.61
N GLN A 5 -25.79 13.53 16.55
CA GLN A 5 -24.37 13.85 16.72
C GLN A 5 -23.56 12.62 17.14
N VAL A 6 -24.10 11.78 18.03
CA VAL A 6 -23.42 10.55 18.47
C VAL A 6 -23.24 9.57 17.32
N ILE A 7 -24.27 9.40 16.47
CA ILE A 7 -24.18 8.53 15.28
C ILE A 7 -23.11 9.06 14.31
N PHE A 8 -23.05 10.37 14.10
CA PHE A 8 -22.07 10.98 13.20
C PHE A 8 -20.63 10.79 13.68
N VAL A 9 -20.38 10.96 14.99
CA VAL A 9 -19.06 10.70 15.59
C VAL A 9 -18.67 9.23 15.48
N ALA A 10 -19.61 8.30 15.71
CA ALA A 10 -19.36 6.87 15.53
C ALA A 10 -19.01 6.54 14.08
N TYR A 11 -19.69 7.15 13.10
CA TYR A 11 -19.43 6.94 11.68
C TYR A 11 -18.03 7.44 11.26
N ILE A 12 -17.63 8.63 11.74
CA ILE A 12 -16.29 9.18 11.50
C ILE A 12 -15.22 8.30 12.15
N ALA A 13 -15.46 7.81 13.37
CA ALA A 13 -14.54 6.90 14.04
C ALA A 13 -14.33 5.61 13.23
N VAL A 14 -15.42 4.98 12.76
CA VAL A 14 -15.33 3.77 11.92
C VAL A 14 -14.57 4.03 10.62
N ILE A 15 -14.82 5.16 9.95
CA ILE A 15 -14.10 5.55 8.73
C ILE A 15 -12.61 5.77 9.03
N ALA A 16 -12.29 6.44 10.12
CA ALA A 16 -10.90 6.66 10.53
C ALA A 16 -10.19 5.33 10.83
N PHE A 17 -10.83 4.40 11.56
CA PHE A 17 -10.23 3.09 11.83
C PHE A 17 -10.04 2.27 10.54
N SER A 18 -11.00 2.28 9.62
CA SER A 18 -10.90 1.52 8.37
C SER A 18 -9.87 2.10 7.39
N MET A 19 -9.53 3.38 7.48
CA MET A 19 -8.43 3.98 6.72
C MET A 19 -7.04 3.79 7.37
N VAL A 20 -6.97 3.40 8.66
CA VAL A 20 -5.71 3.31 9.39
C VAL A 20 -5.06 1.93 9.23
N TYR A 21 -5.83 0.86 9.02
CA TYR A 21 -5.28 -0.48 8.82
C TYR A 21 -4.92 -0.69 7.35
N GLY A 22 -3.64 -0.53 7.03
CA GLY A 22 -3.10 -1.12 5.81
C GLY A 22 -3.02 -2.63 6.00
N ASP A 23 -3.30 -3.37 4.95
CA ASP A 23 -3.19 -4.82 4.92
C ASP A 23 -1.79 -5.23 4.44
N ASP A 24 -1.46 -6.52 4.57
CA ASP A 24 -0.20 -7.04 4.08
C ASP A 24 -0.32 -7.60 2.67
N TYR A 25 0.15 -6.85 1.67
CA TYR A 25 0.02 -7.22 0.25
C TYR A 25 1.36 -7.35 -0.48
N LYS A 26 1.34 -8.14 -1.56
CA LYS A 26 2.43 -8.18 -2.55
C LYS A 26 2.15 -7.10 -3.59
N PRO A 27 2.98 -6.06 -3.71
CA PRO A 27 2.72 -4.96 -4.63
C PRO A 27 2.89 -5.40 -6.09
N PHE A 28 2.16 -4.72 -6.97
CA PHE A 28 2.23 -4.85 -8.42
C PHE A 28 3.04 -3.71 -9.01
N GLY A 29 4.04 -4.05 -9.82
CA GLY A 29 4.80 -3.09 -10.61
C GLY A 29 4.02 -2.55 -11.81
N GLU A 30 4.71 -1.74 -12.61
CA GLU A 30 4.14 -1.02 -13.75
C GLU A 30 3.42 -1.94 -14.76
N HIS A 31 3.94 -3.15 -14.97
CA HIS A 31 3.37 -4.11 -15.93
C HIS A 31 2.40 -5.12 -15.29
N ASN A 32 1.76 -4.77 -14.16
CA ASN A 32 0.92 -5.69 -13.37
C ASN A 32 1.64 -6.99 -12.96
N SER A 33 2.97 -6.97 -12.90
CA SER A 33 3.78 -8.08 -12.42
C SER A 33 4.17 -7.86 -10.96
N TYR A 34 4.31 -8.94 -10.19
CA TYR A 34 4.81 -8.86 -8.83
C TYR A 34 6.31 -8.55 -8.81
N TYR A 35 6.76 -7.83 -7.80
CA TYR A 35 8.19 -7.62 -7.56
C TYR A 35 8.82 -8.91 -7.02
N GLY A 36 9.55 -9.60 -7.90
CA GLY A 36 10.38 -10.73 -7.50
C GLY A 36 11.58 -10.26 -6.67
N CYS A 37 11.90 -11.02 -5.62
CA CYS A 37 13.06 -10.76 -4.75
C CYS A 37 14.06 -11.91 -4.76
N LYS A 38 13.99 -12.79 -5.78
CA LYS A 38 14.94 -13.88 -5.94
C LYS A 38 16.37 -13.35 -6.05
N LYS A 39 17.23 -13.75 -5.11
CA LYS A 39 18.62 -13.26 -4.94
C LYS A 39 18.75 -11.80 -4.48
N GLN A 40 17.67 -11.19 -3.99
CA GLN A 40 17.67 -9.85 -3.41
C GLN A 40 17.64 -9.95 -1.88
N THR A 41 17.90 -8.83 -1.20
CA THR A 41 17.79 -8.72 0.26
C THR A 41 16.43 -8.19 0.68
N ASP A 42 16.06 -8.34 1.95
CA ASP A 42 14.87 -7.67 2.50
C ASP A 42 14.92 -6.15 2.34
N GLU A 43 16.12 -5.56 2.27
CA GLU A 43 16.29 -4.12 2.02
C GLU A 43 15.76 -3.71 0.65
N PHE A 44 15.89 -4.57 -0.38
CA PHE A 44 15.29 -4.33 -1.69
C PHE A 44 13.76 -4.27 -1.58
N CYS A 45 13.15 -5.26 -0.92
CA CYS A 45 11.70 -5.25 -0.72
C CYS A 45 11.23 -4.09 0.15
N ASN A 46 12.01 -3.67 1.14
CA ASN A 46 11.70 -2.50 1.94
C ASN A 46 11.68 -1.22 1.09
N LYS A 47 12.61 -1.07 0.13
CA LYS A 47 12.61 0.05 -0.83
C LYS A 47 11.39 0.01 -1.75
N ILE A 48 11.05 -1.16 -2.31
CA ILE A 48 9.82 -1.33 -3.10
C ILE A 48 8.59 -0.96 -2.27
N CYS A 49 8.49 -1.45 -1.04
CA CYS A 49 7.31 -1.19 -0.21
C CYS A 49 7.19 0.27 0.20
N LYS A 50 8.30 0.96 0.43
CA LYS A 50 8.31 2.42 0.62
C LYS A 50 7.88 3.18 -0.64
N LEU A 51 8.29 2.73 -1.82
CA LEU A 51 7.81 3.26 -3.11
C LEU A 51 6.28 3.08 -3.24
N HIS A 52 5.75 2.00 -2.68
CA HIS A 52 4.32 1.72 -2.60
C HIS A 52 3.66 2.31 -1.33
N LEU A 53 4.29 3.28 -0.67
CA LEU A 53 3.75 3.97 0.50
C LEU A 53 3.30 3.04 1.65
N ALA A 54 3.92 1.85 1.77
CA ALA A 54 3.68 0.94 2.89
C ALA A 54 4.25 1.54 4.18
N LYS A 55 3.46 1.55 5.26
CA LYS A 55 3.83 2.22 6.51
C LYS A 55 4.97 1.51 7.24
N LYS A 56 5.01 0.18 7.16
CA LYS A 56 5.98 -0.65 7.90
C LYS A 56 7.10 -1.22 7.03
N GLY A 57 7.11 -0.92 5.74
CA GLY A 57 8.10 -1.47 4.80
C GLY A 57 7.71 -2.87 4.31
N GLY A 58 8.70 -3.71 4.05
CA GLY A 58 8.46 -5.07 3.56
C GLY A 58 9.71 -5.94 3.52
N PHE A 59 9.49 -7.21 3.18
CA PHE A 59 10.50 -8.26 3.18
C PHE A 59 10.28 -9.22 2.02
N CYS A 60 11.29 -10.04 1.74
CA CYS A 60 11.21 -11.08 0.74
C CYS A 60 10.45 -12.29 1.29
N HIS A 61 9.32 -12.63 0.68
CA HIS A 61 8.44 -13.72 1.10
C HIS A 61 8.38 -14.79 0.02
N GLN A 62 8.46 -16.06 0.42
CA GLN A 62 8.38 -17.21 -0.47
C GLN A 62 7.01 -17.92 -0.33
N PRO A 63 5.98 -17.51 -1.09
CA PRO A 63 4.65 -18.13 -1.01
C PRO A 63 4.57 -19.52 -1.65
N ALA A 64 5.52 -19.87 -2.52
CA ALA A 64 5.57 -21.15 -3.21
C ALA A 64 7.03 -21.55 -3.51
N PRO A 65 7.33 -22.84 -3.78
CA PRO A 65 8.66 -23.26 -4.18
C PRO A 65 9.18 -22.43 -5.37
N PHE A 66 10.43 -21.94 -5.26
CA PHE A 66 11.13 -21.16 -6.28
C PHE A 66 10.56 -19.78 -6.62
N VAL A 67 9.48 -19.35 -5.97
CA VAL A 67 8.83 -18.05 -6.15
C VAL A 67 9.08 -17.21 -4.91
N GLU A 68 9.91 -16.19 -5.06
CA GLU A 68 10.25 -15.21 -4.02
C GLU A 68 9.74 -13.84 -4.46
N LEU A 69 8.80 -13.27 -3.68
CA LEU A 69 8.12 -12.01 -3.97
C LEU A 69 8.23 -11.06 -2.78
N CYS A 70 8.32 -9.76 -3.06
CA CYS A 70 8.22 -8.77 -2.01
C CYS A 70 6.80 -8.75 -1.40
N LYS A 71 6.74 -8.74 -0.06
CA LYS A 71 5.52 -8.55 0.71
C LYS A 71 5.66 -7.27 1.52
N CYS A 72 4.71 -6.35 1.34
CA CYS A 72 4.62 -5.10 2.07
C CYS A 72 3.69 -5.24 3.27
N LEU A 73 4.06 -4.56 4.35
CA LEU A 73 3.32 -4.54 5.60
C LEU A 73 2.62 -3.20 5.76
N ASP A 74 1.35 -3.24 6.18
CA ASP A 74 0.55 -2.04 6.45
C ASP A 74 0.52 -1.10 5.24
N ILE A 75 0.08 -1.64 4.10
CA ILE A 75 -0.08 -0.93 2.84
C ILE A 75 -1.58 -0.75 2.53
N ASP A 76 -1.97 0.46 2.13
CA ASP A 76 -3.34 0.69 1.63
C ASP A 76 -3.52 -0.06 0.31
N TYR A 77 -4.69 -0.68 0.13
CA TYR A 77 -5.01 -1.45 -1.09
C TYR A 77 -4.79 -0.66 -2.40
N ASP A 78 -5.07 0.65 -2.39
CA ASP A 78 -4.82 1.48 -3.57
C ASP A 78 -3.32 1.60 -3.89
N ASN A 79 -2.46 1.63 -2.88
CA ASN A 79 -1.03 1.79 -3.08
C ASN A 79 -0.39 0.47 -3.50
N THR A 80 -1.11 -0.65 -3.48
CA THR A 80 -0.61 -1.94 -3.96
C THR A 80 -0.29 -1.89 -5.46
N TYR A 81 -0.90 -0.98 -6.21
CA TYR A 81 -0.66 -0.77 -7.64
C TYR A 81 0.30 0.40 -7.87
N PHE A 82 1.34 0.18 -8.68
CA PHE A 82 2.39 1.16 -8.94
C PHE A 82 1.87 2.55 -9.35
N LEU A 83 0.99 2.62 -10.36
CA LEU A 83 0.49 3.91 -10.87
C LEU A 83 -0.32 4.68 -9.82
N LYS A 84 -1.17 3.99 -9.05
CA LYS A 84 -1.92 4.62 -7.96
C LYS A 84 -1.01 5.14 -6.85
N ALA A 85 0.01 4.37 -6.47
CA ALA A 85 1.02 4.82 -5.51
C ALA A 85 1.78 6.05 -6.03
N MET A 86 2.08 6.08 -7.33
CA MET A 86 2.77 7.20 -7.97
C MET A 86 1.91 8.46 -8.09
N GLU A 87 0.64 8.33 -8.44
CA GLU A 87 -0.30 9.46 -8.46
C GLU A 87 -0.43 10.14 -7.09
N LYS A 88 -0.40 9.36 -6.00
CA LYS A 88 -0.42 9.91 -4.63
C LYS A 88 0.86 10.67 -4.28
N GLN A 89 2.02 10.19 -4.73
CA GLN A 89 3.31 10.84 -4.49
C GLN A 89 3.51 12.08 -5.37
N CYS A 90 3.02 12.02 -6.60
CA CYS A 90 3.18 13.05 -7.61
C CYS A 90 1.80 13.48 -8.14
N PRO A 91 1.06 14.31 -7.39
CA PRO A 91 -0.27 14.77 -7.83
C PRO A 91 -0.25 15.48 -9.19
N LYS A 92 0.91 16.02 -9.60
CA LYS A 92 1.12 16.64 -10.92
C LYS A 92 0.98 15.66 -12.08
N LEU A 93 1.13 14.34 -11.87
CA LEU A 93 0.90 13.32 -12.91
C LEU A 93 -0.58 13.19 -13.29
N LYS A 94 -1.52 13.67 -12.45
CA LYS A 94 -2.95 13.69 -12.78
C LYS A 94 -3.35 14.71 -13.86
N GLY A 95 -2.39 15.47 -14.41
CA GLY A 95 -2.70 16.48 -15.43
C GLY A 95 -3.29 17.77 -14.88
N ASN A 96 -3.27 17.99 -13.56
CA ASN A 96 -3.50 19.32 -12.98
C ASN A 96 -2.23 20.17 -13.12
N VAL A 97 -1.91 20.48 -14.37
CA VAL A 97 -1.12 21.66 -14.72
C VAL A 97 -2.15 22.78 -14.88
N ASN A 98 -2.28 23.61 -13.84
CA ASN A 98 -2.73 24.98 -14.02
C ASN A 98 -1.59 25.78 -14.66
#